data_AF-A0A7J9N0S6-F1
#
_entry.id   AF-A0A7J9N0S6-F1
#
_cell.length_a   1.000
_cell.length_b   1.000
_cell.length_c   1.000
_cell.angle_alpha   90.00
_cell.angle_beta   90.00
_cell.angle_gamma   90.00
#
_symmetry.space_group_name_H-M   'P 1'
#
loop_
_entity.id
_entity.type
_entity.pdbx_description
1 polymer ?
#
loop_
_entity_poly.entity_id
_entity_poly.type
_entity_poly.pdbx_seq_one_letter_code
_entity_poly.pdbx_strand_id
1 'polypeptide(L)'
;MSGVWSFNYKNGAVRLVENLGSDQRPKPGGKVLVHIPSNEVITSYEILEAKLLSLGWERYDGGGPDLFQFHKRSSIDLISLPKDFTKFKSIYMYDIVVKNPNMFMVMDK
;
A
#
# COMPACT_ATOMS: atom_id res chain seq x y z
N MET A 1 -13.17 -22.63 5.21
CA MET A 1 -12.82 -23.18 3.88
C MET A 1 -11.69 -22.33 3.29
N SER A 2 -10.43 -22.57 3.65
CA SER A 2 -9.28 -21.93 2.99
C SER A 2 -8.12 -22.92 2.94
N GLY A 3 -7.90 -23.51 1.76
CA GLY A 3 -6.76 -24.38 1.48
C GLY A 3 -5.97 -23.75 0.33
N VAL A 4 -4.66 -23.60 0.50
CA VAL A 4 -3.76 -23.18 -0.58
C VAL A 4 -3.36 -24.42 -1.36
N TRP A 5 -3.62 -24.41 -2.66
CA TRP A 5 -3.23 -25.49 -3.56
C TRP A 5 -1.73 -25.37 -3.84
N SER A 6 -0.97 -26.40 -3.49
CA SER A 6 0.44 -26.51 -3.88
C SER A 6 0.60 -27.67 -4.86
N PHE A 7 1.18 -27.39 -6.02
CA PHE A 7 1.40 -28.36 -7.08
C PHE A 7 2.86 -28.81 -7.06
N ASN A 8 3.09 -30.11 -6.88
CA ASN A 8 4.43 -30.69 -6.97
C ASN A 8 4.66 -31.26 -8.37
N TYR A 9 5.43 -30.53 -9.18
CA TYR A 9 5.69 -30.82 -10.58
C TYR A 9 6.44 -32.14 -10.83
N LYS A 10 7.05 -32.75 -9.81
CA LYS A 10 7.81 -33.99 -9.99
C LYS A 10 6.93 -35.24 -9.96
N ASN A 11 5.74 -35.18 -9.35
CA ASN A 11 4.98 -36.38 -9.00
C ASN A 11 3.51 -36.32 -9.46
N GLY A 12 3.07 -35.26 -10.12
CA GLY A 12 1.72 -35.12 -10.70
C GLY A 12 0.54 -35.22 -9.72
N ALA A 13 0.80 -35.33 -8.41
CA ALA A 13 -0.20 -35.51 -7.39
C ALA A 13 -0.49 -34.19 -6.67
N VAL A 14 -1.77 -33.85 -6.58
CA VAL A 14 -2.26 -32.73 -5.78
C VAL A 14 -2.53 -33.23 -4.37
N ARG A 15 -1.89 -32.63 -3.36
CA ARG A 15 -2.16 -32.91 -1.94
C ARG A 15 -2.74 -31.68 -1.29
N LEU A 16 -3.96 -31.80 -0.77
CA LEU A 16 -4.56 -30.82 0.11
C LEU A 16 -3.90 -30.95 1.49
N VAL A 17 -3.15 -29.94 1.90
CA VAL A 17 -2.57 -29.87 3.24
C VAL A 17 -3.57 -29.15 4.14
N GLU A 18 -4.22 -29.91 5.03
CA GLU A 18 -5.07 -29.36 6.08
C GLU A 18 -4.18 -28.87 7.22
N ASN A 19 -4.13 -27.55 7.43
CA ASN A 19 -3.46 -26.96 8.59
C ASN A 19 -4.27 -27.24 9.85
N LEU A 20 -3.84 -28.23 10.61
CA LEU A 20 -4.33 -28.51 11.96
C LEU A 20 -3.85 -27.41 12.92
N GLY A 21 -4.80 -26.65 13.45
CA GLY A 21 -4.64 -25.96 14.74
C GLY A 21 -3.90 -24.63 14.71
N SER A 22 -4.63 -23.55 14.45
CA SER A 22 -4.66 -22.38 15.33
C SER A 22 -5.71 -21.39 14.84
N ASP A 23 -6.67 -21.08 15.72
CA ASP A 23 -7.53 -19.90 15.66
C ASP A 23 -6.72 -18.60 15.85
N GLN A 24 -5.58 -18.51 15.19
CA GLN A 24 -4.84 -17.28 15.00
C GLN A 24 -4.93 -17.00 13.50
N ARG A 25 -6.04 -16.35 13.10
CA ARG A 25 -5.93 -15.47 11.93
C ARG A 25 -4.65 -14.68 12.16
N PRO A 26 -3.63 -14.74 11.28
CA PRO A 26 -2.49 -13.86 11.43
C PRO A 26 -3.12 -12.47 11.53
N LYS A 27 -2.93 -11.77 12.66
CA LYS A 27 -3.21 -10.34 12.69
C LYS A 27 -2.45 -9.83 11.48
N PRO A 28 -3.13 -9.28 10.45
CA PRO A 28 -2.42 -8.90 9.25
C PRO A 28 -1.28 -8.01 9.71
N GLY A 29 -0.04 -8.47 9.48
CA GLY A 29 1.15 -7.67 9.68
C GLY A 29 0.86 -6.32 9.05
N GLY A 30 1.23 -5.23 9.73
CA GLY A 30 0.92 -3.89 9.24
C GLY A 30 1.29 -3.77 7.77
N LYS A 31 0.45 -3.16 6.94
CA LYS A 31 0.85 -2.90 5.56
C LYS A 31 1.86 -1.76 5.55
N VAL A 32 2.83 -1.81 4.64
CA VAL A 32 3.75 -0.70 4.39
C VAL A 32 3.69 -0.30 2.93
N LEU A 33 3.84 1.00 2.68
CA LEU A 33 3.97 1.55 1.34
C LEU A 33 5.46 1.66 1.00
N VAL A 34 5.85 1.16 -0.17
CA VAL A 34 7.23 1.18 -0.65
C VAL A 34 7.29 1.92 -1.97
N HIS A 35 8.24 2.85 -2.10
CA HIS A 35 8.59 3.47 -3.37
C HIS A 35 9.52 2.53 -4.14
N ILE A 36 9.04 2.01 -5.27
CA ILE A 36 9.70 0.94 -6.02
C ILE A 36 11.09 1.38 -6.54
N PRO A 37 11.26 2.54 -7.21
CA PRO A 37 12.56 2.92 -7.77
C PRO A 37 13.69 3.08 -6.74
N SER A 38 13.38 3.51 -5.51
CA SER A 38 14.39 3.69 -4.46
C SER A 38 14.39 2.58 -3.41
N ASN A 39 13.50 1.59 -3.54
CA ASN A 39 13.26 0.54 -2.55
C ASN A 39 13.10 1.08 -1.11
N GLU A 40 12.47 2.25 -0.97
CA GLU A 40 12.36 2.97 0.30
C GLU A 40 10.97 2.82 0.88
N VAL A 41 10.90 2.42 2.15
CA VAL A 41 9.64 2.35 2.89
C VAL A 41 9.20 3.76 3.29
N ILE A 42 7.95 4.10 3.00
CA ILE A 42 7.37 5.38 3.37
C ILE A 42 6.98 5.35 4.85
N THR A 43 7.72 6.11 5.66
CA THR A 43 7.54 6.16 7.12
C THR A 43 7.05 7.53 7.64
N SER A 44 7.00 8.55 6.78
CA SER A 44 6.47 9.88 7.11
C SER A 44 5.88 10.56 5.87
N TYR A 45 5.11 11.64 6.09
CA TYR A 45 4.60 12.47 4.99
C TYR A 45 5.69 13.25 4.27
N GLU A 46 6.79 13.59 4.93
CA GLU A 46 7.93 14.28 4.30
C GLU A 46 8.55 13.40 3.20
N ILE A 47 8.76 12.12 3.49
CA ILE A 47 9.27 11.15 2.50
C ILE A 47 8.26 10.97 1.37
N LEU A 48 6.97 10.77 1.70
CA LEU A 48 5.93 10.58 0.70
C LEU A 48 5.81 11.79 -0.23
N GLU A 49 5.79 12.99 0.34
CA GLU A 49 5.71 14.26 -0.37
C GLU A 49 6.89 14.43 -1.32
N ALA A 50 8.11 14.18 -0.87
CA ALA A 50 9.29 14.26 -1.73
C ALA A 50 9.18 13.32 -2.95
N LYS A 51 8.69 12.08 -2.76
CA LYS A 51 8.46 11.16 -3.88
C LYS A 51 7.33 11.67 -4.78
N LEU A 52 6.19 12.06 -4.23
CA LEU A 52 5.05 12.54 -5.01
C LEU A 52 5.38 13.82 -5.80
N LEU A 53 6.12 14.76 -5.21
CA LEU A 53 6.64 15.97 -5.88
C LEU A 53 7.49 15.62 -7.10
N SER A 54 8.39 14.63 -6.98
CA SER A 54 9.21 14.17 -8.11
C SER A 54 8.39 13.59 -9.27
N LEU A 55 7.16 13.14 -8.97
CA LEU A 55 6.21 12.65 -9.97
C LEU A 55 5.29 13.77 -10.49
N GLY A 56 5.38 15.00 -9.99
CA GLY A 56 4.53 16.13 -10.41
C GLY A 56 3.20 16.24 -9.67
N TRP A 57 3.09 15.65 -8.48
CA TRP A 57 2.02 15.98 -7.53
C TRP A 57 2.39 17.21 -6.73
N GLU A 58 1.40 18.02 -6.38
CA GLU A 58 1.59 19.24 -5.60
C GLU A 58 0.63 19.29 -4.42
N ARG A 59 1.04 19.97 -3.34
CA ARG A 59 0.20 20.19 -2.17
C ARG A 59 -1.09 20.91 -2.58
N TYR A 60 -2.20 20.43 -2.03
CA TYR A 60 -3.52 21.03 -2.24
C TYR A 60 -4.11 21.45 -0.89
N ASP A 61 -4.25 22.77 -0.70
CA ASP A 61 -4.74 23.36 0.55
C ASP A 61 -6.26 23.64 0.55
N GLY A 62 -6.98 23.21 -0.49
CA GLY A 62 -8.43 23.38 -0.57
C GLY A 62 -9.24 22.34 0.20
N GLY A 63 -8.59 21.52 1.02
CA GLY A 63 -9.21 20.51 1.87
C GLY A 63 -9.69 21.04 3.22
N GLY A 64 -10.41 20.19 3.95
CA GLY A 64 -10.73 20.44 5.36
C GLY A 64 -9.47 20.44 6.24
N PRO A 65 -9.54 21.01 7.46
CA PRO A 65 -8.37 21.24 8.33
C PRO A 65 -7.62 19.96 8.75
N ASP A 66 -8.29 18.81 8.66
CA ASP A 66 -7.82 17.49 9.08
C ASP A 66 -7.22 16.66 7.94
N LEU A 67 -7.15 17.21 6.72
CA LEU A 67 -6.66 16.52 5.54
C LEU A 67 -5.26 16.99 5.12
N PHE A 68 -4.53 16.07 4.52
CA PHE A 68 -3.23 16.28 3.89
C PHE A 68 -3.36 15.79 2.45
N GLN A 69 -3.53 16.72 1.50
CA GLN A 69 -3.94 16.38 0.13
C GLN A 69 -2.89 16.76 -0.90
N PHE A 70 -2.92 16.05 -2.02
CA PHE A 70 -2.12 16.32 -3.21
C PHE A 70 -2.99 16.30 -4.44
N HIS A 71 -2.75 17.23 -5.36
CA HIS A 71 -3.35 17.21 -6.70
C HIS A 71 -2.28 16.94 -7.75
N LYS A 72 -2.66 16.31 -8.86
CA LYS A 72 -1.76 16.06 -9.98
C LYS A 72 -1.91 17.15 -11.03
N ARG A 73 -0.84 17.88 -11.38
CA ARG A 73 -0.95 18.97 -12.35
C ARG A 73 -1.44 18.53 -13.74
N SER A 74 -1.16 17.29 -14.13
CA SER A 74 -1.47 16.73 -15.45
C SER A 74 -2.80 15.97 -15.52
N SER A 75 -3.56 15.86 -14.43
CA SER A 75 -4.83 15.13 -14.41
C SER A 75 -5.80 15.71 -13.36
N ILE A 76 -6.98 15.13 -13.26
CA ILE A 76 -7.97 15.48 -12.22
C ILE A 76 -7.77 14.69 -10.92
N ASP A 77 -6.66 13.96 -10.80
CA ASP A 77 -6.45 13.08 -9.66
C ASP A 77 -6.13 13.85 -8.38
N LEU A 78 -6.70 13.37 -7.28
CA LEU A 78 -6.51 13.90 -5.94
C LEU A 78 -6.20 12.76 -4.97
N ILE A 79 -5.11 12.86 -4.23
CA ILE A 79 -4.78 11.96 -3.11
C ILE A 79 -5.21 12.66 -1.82
N SER A 80 -6.02 12.00 -0.99
CA SER A 80 -6.51 12.55 0.28
C SER A 80 -6.07 11.70 1.46
N LEU A 81 -5.21 12.26 2.31
CA LEU A 81 -4.61 11.56 3.45
C LEU A 81 -5.04 12.21 4.77
N PRO A 82 -5.05 11.46 5.88
CA PRO A 82 -5.25 12.05 7.20
C PRO A 82 -4.02 12.90 7.57
N LYS A 83 -4.20 14.05 8.22
CA LYS A 83 -3.05 14.90 8.60
C LYS A 83 -2.08 14.23 9.58
N ASP A 84 -2.58 13.30 10.38
CA ASP A 84 -1.81 12.47 11.30
C ASP A 84 -1.37 11.17 10.61
N PHE A 85 -0.06 10.98 10.46
CA PHE A 85 0.51 9.81 9.80
C PHE A 85 0.22 8.50 10.57
N THR A 86 -0.05 8.54 11.88
CA THR A 86 -0.43 7.34 12.63
C THR A 86 -1.77 6.75 12.15
N LYS A 87 -2.58 7.57 11.47
CA LYS A 87 -3.85 7.16 10.86
C LYS A 87 -3.69 6.71 9.39
N PHE A 88 -2.46 6.69 8.86
CA PHE A 88 -2.16 6.26 7.50
C PHE A 88 -2.33 4.74 7.34
N LYS A 89 -3.57 4.33 7.05
CA LYS A 89 -3.99 2.94 6.81
C LYS A 89 -3.79 2.51 5.35
N SER A 90 -3.90 1.20 5.11
CA SER A 90 -3.76 0.58 3.78
C SER A 90 -4.69 1.16 2.71
N ILE A 91 -5.88 1.64 3.07
CA ILE A 91 -6.80 2.28 2.10
C ILE A 91 -6.14 3.46 1.37
N TYR A 92 -5.37 4.28 2.10
CA TYR A 92 -4.64 5.40 1.51
C TYR A 92 -3.42 4.95 0.71
N MET A 93 -2.75 3.88 1.16
CA MET A 93 -1.62 3.28 0.44
C MET A 93 -2.06 2.76 -0.93
N TYR A 94 -3.19 2.04 -1.00
CA TYR A 94 -3.72 1.53 -2.26
C TYR A 94 -4.21 2.65 -3.18
N ASP A 95 -4.79 3.73 -2.63
CA ASP A 95 -5.14 4.91 -3.43
C ASP A 95 -3.92 5.51 -4.13
N ILE A 96 -2.79 5.64 -3.41
CA ILE A 96 -1.52 6.11 -3.96
C ILE A 96 -1.01 5.16 -5.06
N VAL A 97 -1.06 3.85 -4.84
CA VAL A 97 -0.61 2.85 -5.82
C VAL A 97 -1.44 2.91 -7.11
N VAL A 98 -2.76 3.00 -7.00
CA VAL A 98 -3.65 3.08 -8.17
C VAL A 98 -3.37 4.34 -8.99
N LYS A 99 -3.10 5.47 -8.32
CA LYS A 99 -2.81 6.76 -8.97
C LYS A 99 -1.37 6.90 -9.48
N ASN A 100 -0.46 6.02 -9.03
CA ASN A 100 0.96 6.03 -9.38
C ASN A 100 1.43 4.61 -9.71
N PRO A 101 0.88 3.98 -10.75
CA PRO A 101 1.20 2.59 -11.08
C PRO A 101 2.70 2.44 -11.34
N ASN A 102 3.26 1.31 -10.89
CA ASN A 102 4.69 0.98 -11.00
C ASN A 102 5.66 1.89 -10.23
N MET A 103 5.18 2.93 -9.55
CA MET A 103 6.03 3.79 -8.69
C MET A 103 5.97 3.39 -7.23
N PHE A 104 4.83 2.84 -6.78
CA PHE A 104 4.65 2.39 -5.42
C PHE A 104 4.05 0.98 -5.36
N MET A 105 4.32 0.27 -4.26
CA MET A 105 3.67 -0.99 -3.93
C MET A 105 3.32 -1.07 -2.45
N VAL A 106 2.32 -1.88 -2.12
CA VAL A 106 1.98 -2.22 -0.73
C VAL A 106 2.53 -3.60 -0.40
N MET A 107 3.30 -3.70 0.69
CA MET A 107 3.86 -4.95 1.18
C MET A 107 3.31 -5.28 2.57
N ASP A 108 3.32 -6.57 2.92
CA ASP A 108 3.17 -7.03 4.30
C ASP A 108 4.44 -6.72 5.10
N LYS A 109 4.28 -6.22 6.32
CA LYS A 109 5.38 -5.99 7.29
C LYS A 109 5.79 -7.28 7.99
#